data_AF-A0A376LFW7-F1
#
_entry.id   AF-A0A376LFW7-F1
#
_cell.length_a   1.000
_cell.length_b   1.000
_cell.length_c   1.000
_cell.angle_alpha   90.00
_cell.angle_beta   90.00
_cell.angle_gamma   90.00
#
_symmetry.space_group_name_H-M   'P 1'
#
loop_
_entity.id
_entity.type
_entity.pdbx_description
1 polymer ?
#
loop_
_entity_poly.entity_id
_entity_poly.type
_entity_poly.pdbx_seq_one_letter_code
_entity_poly.pdbx_strand_id
1 'polypeptide(L)' 'MTSQQRLLSDISHELRTPLTRLQLGTALLRRRSGEARNWSVLKPKRNVWTA' A
#
# COMPACT_ATOMS: atom_id res chain seq x y z
N MET A 1 22.62 -5.91 -30.60
CA MET A 1 22.16 -5.20 -29.38
C MET A 1 23.20 -4.14 -29.06
N THR A 2 22.84 -2.86 -29.07
CA THR A 2 23.78 -1.76 -28.86
C THR A 2 24.05 -1.56 -27.36
N SER A 3 25.22 -1.07 -26.98
CA SER A 3 25.57 -0.81 -25.57
C SER A 3 24.57 0.13 -24.89
N GLN A 4 23.96 1.05 -25.63
CA GLN A 4 22.93 1.97 -25.14
C GLN A 4 21.65 1.23 -24.72
N GLN A 5 21.21 0.20 -25.46
CA GLN A 5 20.04 -0.60 -25.08
C GLN A 5 20.28 -1.41 -23.80
N ARG A 6 21.51 -1.91 -23.60
CA ARG A 6 21.89 -2.62 -22.38
C ARG A 6 21.88 -1.68 -21.16
N LEU A 7 22.49 -0.50 -21.29
CA LEU A 7 22.47 0.52 -20.24
C LEU A 7 21.05 0.90 -19.81
N LEU A 8 20.16 1.14 -20.77
CA LEU A 8 18.77 1.47 -20.47
C LEU A 8 18.02 0.31 -19.80
N SER A 9 18.32 -0.93 -20.19
CA SER A 9 17.78 -2.13 -19.55
C SER A 9 18.26 -2.26 -18.11
N ASP A 10 19.54 -2.01 -17.85
CA ASP A 10 20.15 -2.12 -16.52
C ASP A 10 19.59 -1.04 -15.58
N ILE A 11 19.51 0.21 -16.03
CA ILE A 11 18.86 1.30 -15.28
C ILE A 11 17.40 0.94 -14.95
N SER A 12 16.65 0.43 -15.93
CA SER A 12 15.27 0.02 -15.72
C SER A 12 15.15 -1.11 -14.69
N HIS A 13 16.09 -2.05 -14.68
CA HIS A 13 16.14 -3.15 -13.74
C HIS A 13 16.42 -2.68 -12.30
N GLU A 14 17.36 -1.75 -12.15
CA GLU A 14 17.68 -1.15 -10.85
C GLU A 14 16.52 -0.33 -10.27
N LEU A 15 15.74 0.35 -11.12
CA LEU A 15 14.60 1.15 -10.69
C LEU A 15 13.36 0.34 -10.31
N ARG A 16 13.17 -0.87 -10.87
CA ARG A 16 12.01 -1.72 -10.58
C ARG A 16 11.93 -2.09 -9.10
N THR A 17 13.04 -2.47 -8.49
CA THR A 17 13.10 -2.89 -7.08
C THR A 17 12.65 -1.80 -6.09
N PRO A 18 13.20 -0.56 -6.12
CA PRO A 18 12.74 0.51 -5.25
C PRO A 18 11.30 0.95 -5.59
N LEU A 19 10.91 0.97 -6.87
CA LEU A 19 9.55 1.32 -7.28
C LEU A 19 8.52 0.34 -6.72
N THR A 20 8.76 -0.97 -6.84
CA THR A 20 7.87 -1.99 -6.29
C THR A 20 7.81 -1.89 -4.75
N ARG A 21 8.93 -1.60 -4.07
CA ARG A 21 8.93 -1.38 -2.61
C ARG A 21 8.06 -0.18 -2.21
N LEU A 22 8.10 0.91 -2.95
CA LEU A 22 7.23 2.08 -2.71
C LEU A 22 5.76 1.76 -2.98
N GLN A 23 5.46 1.07 -4.08
CA GLN A 23 4.09 0.63 -4.39
C GLN A 23 3.52 -0.31 -3.31
N LEU A 24 4.32 -1.24 -2.80
CA LEU A 24 3.93 -2.11 -1.70
C LEU A 24 3.72 -1.32 -0.41
N GLY A 25 4.63 -0.42 -0.06
CA GLY A 25 4.51 0.43 1.13
C GLY A 25 3.23 1.28 1.10
N THR A 26 2.93 1.91 -0.04
CA THR A 26 1.68 2.68 -0.22
C THR A 26 0.44 1.79 -0.15
N ALA A 27 0.47 0.57 -0.71
CA ALA A 27 -0.64 -0.38 -0.60
C ALA A 27 -0.90 -0.82 0.84
N LEU A 28 0.16 -1.09 1.62
CA LEU A 28 0.06 -1.45 3.04
C LEU A 28 -0.50 -0.29 3.87
N LEU A 29 -0.04 0.94 3.64
CA LEU A 29 -0.58 2.13 4.30
C LEU A 29 -2.06 2.32 4.01
N ARG A 30 -2.49 2.16 2.74
CA ARG A 30 -3.91 2.24 2.36
C ARG A 30 -4.75 1.16 3.05
N ARG A 31 -4.25 -0.08 3.15
CA ARG A 31 -4.94 -1.17 3.88
C ARG A 31 -5.11 -0.84 5.35
N ARG A 32 -4.03 -0.43 6.04
CA ARG A 32 -4.07 -0.06 7.47
C ARG A 32 -5.04 1.09 7.74
N SER A 33 -5.03 2.12 6.91
CA SER A 33 -5.96 3.25 7.04
C SER A 33 -7.41 2.85 6.76
N GLY A 34 -7.65 1.89 5.86
CA GLY A 34 -8.97 1.32 5.60
C GLY A 34 -9.50 0.43 6.73
N GLU A 35 -8.64 -0.39 7.34
CA GLU A 35 -8.96 -1.20 8.54
C GLU A 35 -9.34 -0.32 9.73
N ALA A 36 -8.62 0.78 9.96
CA ALA A 36 -8.96 1.74 11.01
C ALA A 36 -10.36 2.35 10.84
N ARG A 37 -10.81 2.52 9.58
CA ARG A 37 -12.16 3.00 9.26
C ARG A 37 -13.23 1.94 9.50
N ASN A 38 -12.92 0.66 9.25
CA ASN A 38 -13.85 -0.45 9.48
C ASN A 38 -14.03 -0.76 10.97
N TRP A 39 -12.98 -0.59 11.78
CA TRP A 39 -13.08 -0.71 13.25
C TRP A 39 -14.05 0.31 13.88
N SER A 40 -14.15 1.51 13.31
CA SER A 40 -15.09 2.53 13.78
C SER A 40 -16.54 2.24 13.40
N VAL A 41 -16.79 1.44 12.36
CA VAL A 41 -18.13 1.02 11.91
C VAL A 41 -18.68 -0.14 12.75
N LEU A 42 -17.80 -0.92 13.40
CA LEU A 42 -18.17 -2.04 14.27
C LEU A 42 -18.38 -1.67 15.74
N LYS A 43 -18.56 -0.39 16.09
CA LYS A 43 -19.04 -0.01 17.43
C LYS A 43 -20.51 -0.43 17.54
N PRO A 44 -20.89 -1.40 18.41
CA PRO A 44 -22.29 -1.65 18.69
C PRO A 44 -22.89 -0.34 19.22
N LYS A 45 -23.99 0.14 18.61
CA LYS A 45 -24.77 1.21 19.22
C LYS A 45 -25.15 0.73 20.62
N ARG A 46 -24.51 1.30 21.65
CA ARG A 46 -24.87 1.09 23.06
C ARG A 46 -26.38 1.23 23.16
N ASN A 47 -27.04 0.11 23.42
CA ASN A 47 -28.43 0.02 23.82
C ASN A 47 -28.58 0.80 25.13
N VAL A 48 -29.12 2.01 25.01
CA VAL A 48 -29.59 2.83 26.13
C VAL A 48 -30.96 2.31 26.54
N TRP A 49 -30.96 1.16 27.22
CA TRP A 49 -32.12 0.71 28.01
C TRP A 49 -31.57 0.28 29.37
N THR A 50 -31.21 1.28 30.17
CA THR A 50 -31.12 1.15 31.61
C THR A 50 -32.51 1.45 32.17
N ALA A 51 -33.09 0.44 32.84
CA ALA A 51 -34.10 0.44 33.90
C ALA A 51 -35.18 1.53 33.91
#